data_AF-A0A924CRZ0-F1
#
_entry.id   AF-A0A924CRZ0-F1
#
_cell.length_a   1.000
_cell.length_b   1.000
_cell.length_c   1.000
_cell.angle_alpha   90.00
_cell.angle_beta   90.00
_cell.angle_gamma   90.00
#
_symmetry.space_group_name_H-M   'P 1'
#
loop_
_entity.id
_entity.type
_entity.pdbx_description
1 polymer ?
#
loop_
_entity_poly.entity_id
_entity_poly.type
_entity_poly.pdbx_seq_one_letter_code
_entity_poly.pdbx_strand_id
1 'polypeptide(L)'
;MTDTQGVLPYVLQAAESGNLKDTREQLLIQSRTVSQSKQLIQLGTNVNARDPKGHSALYSASWEGRDPEILKLLLKSGAKPDALALRHAITWGRLDAIQSMFNATSDDGRALITELGEDALDANRVRTRTPEADRAQIAQLLIARGAKPISNK
;
A
#
# COMPACT_ATOMS: atom_id res chain seq x y z
N MET A 1 -28.91 -12.93 -6.51
CA MET A 1 -28.28 -13.72 -5.43
C MET A 1 -27.47 -12.74 -4.59
N THR A 2 -28.17 -11.88 -3.83
CA THR A 2 -28.42 -11.98 -2.37
C THR A 2 -27.19 -11.63 -1.56
N ASP A 3 -26.97 -10.32 -1.35
CA ASP A 3 -26.29 -9.82 -0.16
C ASP A 3 -27.25 -10.01 1.02
N THR A 4 -27.01 -11.04 1.81
CA THR A 4 -27.74 -11.31 3.06
C THR A 4 -26.84 -11.12 4.29
N GLN A 5 -25.63 -10.58 4.16
CA GLN A 5 -24.64 -10.52 5.25
C GLN A 5 -23.82 -9.21 5.35
N GLY A 6 -24.21 -8.12 4.66
CA GLY A 6 -23.97 -6.78 5.23
C GLY A 6 -22.84 -5.97 4.62
N VAL A 7 -22.87 -5.73 3.31
CA VAL A 7 -22.09 -4.61 2.73
C VAL A 7 -23.03 -3.50 2.25
N LEU A 8 -24.15 -3.82 1.59
CA LEU A 8 -25.13 -2.81 1.13
C LEU A 8 -25.68 -1.91 2.26
N PRO A 9 -26.09 -2.42 3.43
CA PRO A 9 -26.68 -1.59 4.48
C PRO A 9 -25.68 -0.57 5.06
N TYR A 10 -24.43 -0.97 5.28
CA TYR A 10 -23.37 -0.08 5.79
C TYR A 10 -22.98 1.00 4.78
N VAL A 11 -22.98 0.63 3.50
CA VAL A 11 -22.58 1.44 2.33
C VAL A 11 -23.58 2.57 2.01
N LEU A 12 -24.85 2.42 2.38
CA LEU A 12 -25.89 3.45 2.26
C LEU A 12 -25.99 4.29 3.54
N GLN A 13 -25.97 3.66 4.72
CA GLN A 13 -26.21 4.33 5.99
C GLN A 13 -25.07 5.28 6.42
N ALA A 14 -23.81 4.96 6.10
CA ALA A 14 -22.68 5.85 6.38
C ALA A 14 -22.63 7.08 5.45
N ALA A 15 -23.07 6.93 4.19
CA ALA A 15 -23.18 8.03 3.24
C ALA A 15 -24.34 8.97 3.61
N GLU A 16 -25.46 8.43 4.10
CA GLU A 16 -26.65 9.20 4.54
C GLU A 16 -26.44 9.95 5.86
N SER A 17 -25.54 9.49 6.73
CA SER A 17 -25.29 10.07 8.05
C SER A 17 -24.20 11.14 8.10
N GLY A 18 -23.49 11.41 6.98
CA GLY A 18 -22.43 12.43 6.91
C GLY A 18 -21.21 12.15 7.81
N ASN A 19 -21.10 10.94 8.35
CA ASN A 19 -20.03 10.58 9.27
C ASN A 19 -18.82 10.04 8.50
N LEU A 20 -17.83 10.93 8.25
CA LEU A 20 -16.61 10.65 7.48
C LEU A 20 -15.77 9.47 8.01
N LYS A 21 -15.99 9.03 9.25
CA LYS A 21 -15.28 7.90 9.89
C LYS A 21 -15.60 6.53 9.29
N ASP A 22 -16.75 6.35 8.64
CA ASP A 22 -17.20 5.06 8.09
C ASP A 22 -17.49 5.11 6.57
N THR A 23 -16.76 5.96 5.85
CA THR A 23 -16.86 6.04 4.38
C THR A 23 -16.32 4.78 3.71
N ARG A 24 -16.75 4.52 2.47
CA ARG A 24 -16.29 3.35 1.70
C ARG A 24 -14.77 3.39 1.50
N GLU A 25 -14.21 4.59 1.36
CA GLU A 25 -12.78 4.87 1.30
C GLU A 25 -12.06 4.42 2.57
N GLN A 26 -12.58 4.80 3.75
CA GLN A 26 -12.00 4.41 5.02
C GLN A 26 -12.09 2.90 5.27
N LEU A 27 -13.22 2.28 4.90
CA LEU A 27 -13.38 0.83 4.95
C LEU A 27 -12.41 0.11 4.01
N LEU A 28 -12.13 0.68 2.83
CA LEU A 28 -11.15 0.14 1.90
C LEU A 28 -9.74 0.24 2.47
N ILE A 29 -9.40 1.37 3.10
CA ILE A 29 -8.10 1.57 3.77
C ILE A 29 -7.89 0.56 4.90
N GLN A 30 -8.94 0.18 5.61
CA GLN A 30 -8.87 -0.76 6.72
C GLN A 30 -9.10 -2.23 6.32
N SER A 31 -9.47 -2.48 5.07
CA SER A 31 -9.87 -3.81 4.61
C SER A 31 -8.80 -4.86 4.88
N ARG A 32 -9.24 -6.05 5.25
CA ARG A 32 -8.35 -7.18 5.55
C ARG A 32 -8.50 -8.35 4.59
N THR A 33 -9.49 -8.30 3.68
CA THR A 33 -9.81 -9.42 2.79
C THR A 33 -9.97 -8.93 1.35
N VAL A 34 -9.59 -9.80 0.42
CA VAL A 34 -9.74 -9.55 -1.02
C VAL A 34 -11.21 -9.36 -1.38
N SER A 35 -12.11 -10.17 -0.83
CA SER A 35 -13.55 -10.10 -1.11
C SER A 35 -14.16 -8.75 -0.73
N GLN A 36 -13.86 -8.26 0.48
CA GLN A 36 -14.36 -6.96 0.94
C GLN A 36 -13.78 -5.82 0.10
N SER A 37 -12.46 -5.84 -0.15
CA SER A 37 -11.80 -4.84 -1.01
C SER A 37 -12.44 -4.81 -2.40
N LYS A 38 -12.70 -5.97 -3.00
CA LYS A 38 -13.32 -6.09 -4.32
C LYS A 38 -14.73 -5.51 -4.35
N GLN A 39 -15.55 -5.80 -3.34
CA GLN A 39 -16.91 -5.26 -3.25
C GLN A 39 -16.90 -3.73 -3.12
N LEU A 40 -16.06 -3.18 -2.25
CA LEU A 40 -15.93 -1.73 -2.09
C LEU A 40 -15.49 -1.04 -3.39
N ILE A 41 -14.48 -1.60 -4.08
CA ILE A 41 -14.02 -1.07 -5.37
C ILE A 41 -15.14 -1.11 -6.42
N GLN A 42 -15.91 -2.20 -6.50
CA GLN A 42 -17.04 -2.33 -7.42
C GLN A 42 -18.16 -1.30 -7.17
N LEU A 43 -18.26 -0.78 -5.95
CA LEU A 43 -19.21 0.27 -5.57
C LEU A 43 -18.73 1.69 -5.91
N GLY A 44 -17.66 1.83 -6.70
CA GLY A 44 -17.12 3.12 -7.13
C GLY A 44 -16.28 3.85 -6.07
N THR A 45 -15.79 3.13 -5.05
CA THR A 45 -14.94 3.72 -4.00
C THR A 45 -13.67 4.32 -4.59
N ASN A 46 -13.27 5.50 -4.12
CA ASN A 46 -12.00 6.09 -4.51
C ASN A 46 -10.82 5.30 -3.91
N VAL A 47 -10.15 4.49 -4.74
CA VAL A 47 -9.01 3.65 -4.33
C VAL A 47 -7.76 4.43 -3.91
N ASN A 48 -7.68 5.71 -4.26
CA ASN A 48 -6.58 6.61 -3.93
C ASN A 48 -6.88 7.51 -2.73
N ALA A 49 -8.01 7.30 -2.05
CA ALA A 49 -8.34 8.02 -0.84
C ALA A 49 -7.30 7.76 0.26
N ARG A 50 -7.15 8.75 1.14
CA ARG A 50 -6.23 8.72 2.27
C ARG A 50 -6.98 9.01 3.57
N ASP A 51 -6.58 8.32 4.63
CA ASP A 51 -7.07 8.61 5.98
C ASP A 51 -6.52 9.97 6.48
N PRO A 52 -6.97 10.48 7.64
CA PRO A 52 -6.44 11.73 8.21
C PRO A 52 -4.95 11.72 8.55
N LYS A 53 -4.30 10.55 8.57
CA LYS A 53 -2.85 10.40 8.76
C LYS A 53 -2.09 10.32 7.43
N GLY A 54 -2.78 10.39 6.29
CA GLY A 54 -2.22 10.28 4.96
C GLY A 54 -2.07 8.85 4.45
N HIS A 55 -2.58 7.84 5.14
CA HIS A 55 -2.47 6.44 4.71
C HIS A 55 -3.50 6.11 3.64
N SER A 56 -3.04 5.55 2.53
CA SER A 56 -3.88 4.98 1.48
C SER A 56 -4.22 3.50 1.75
N ALA A 57 -5.15 2.94 0.97
CA ALA A 57 -5.41 1.50 1.02
C ALA A 57 -4.16 0.68 0.65
N LEU A 58 -3.33 1.21 -0.26
CA LEU A 58 -2.08 0.59 -0.63
C LEU A 58 -1.05 0.60 0.50
N TYR A 59 -0.98 1.69 1.30
CA TYR A 59 -0.18 1.73 2.51
C TYR A 59 -0.56 0.61 3.49
N SER A 60 -1.86 0.45 3.77
CA SER A 60 -2.35 -0.60 4.67
C SER A 60 -2.08 -2.01 4.14
N ALA A 61 -2.17 -2.23 2.83
CA ALA A 61 -1.88 -3.50 2.18
C ALA A 61 -0.38 -3.87 2.18
N SER A 62 0.49 -2.89 2.42
CA SER A 62 1.95 -3.05 2.46
C SER A 62 2.48 -3.56 3.80
N TRP A 63 1.62 -3.71 4.81
CA TRP A 63 1.99 -4.26 6.10
C TRP A 63 2.31 -5.77 5.96
N GLU A 64 3.38 -6.23 6.60
CA GLU A 64 3.60 -7.66 6.91
C GLU A 64 2.33 -8.41 7.32
N GLY A 65 2.14 -9.62 6.79
CA GLY A 65 0.98 -10.48 7.07
C GLY A 65 -0.29 -10.12 6.31
N ARG A 66 -0.28 -9.08 5.46
CA ARG A 66 -1.38 -8.78 4.53
C ARG A 66 -1.30 -9.66 3.31
N ASP A 67 -2.46 -10.17 2.89
CA ASP A 67 -2.63 -10.93 1.66
C ASP A 67 -2.11 -10.12 0.45
N PRO A 68 -1.08 -10.61 -0.28
CA PRO A 68 -0.55 -9.95 -1.46
C PRO A 68 -1.59 -9.68 -2.55
N GLU A 69 -2.67 -10.46 -2.61
CA GLU A 69 -3.73 -10.27 -3.60
C GLU A 69 -4.52 -8.97 -3.36
N ILE A 70 -4.60 -8.48 -2.12
CA ILE A 70 -5.21 -7.17 -1.84
C ILE A 70 -4.39 -6.06 -2.51
N LEU A 71 -3.06 -6.11 -2.36
CA LEU A 71 -2.17 -5.13 -2.97
C LEU A 71 -2.27 -5.17 -4.50
N LYS A 72 -2.25 -6.36 -5.10
CA LYS A 72 -2.43 -6.53 -6.56
C LYS A 72 -3.80 -6.04 -7.04
N LEU A 73 -4.87 -6.32 -6.30
CA LEU A 73 -6.21 -5.86 -6.62
C LEU A 73 -6.27 -4.33 -6.65
N LEU A 74 -5.76 -3.67 -5.60
CA LEU A 74 -5.72 -2.22 -5.51
C LEU A 74 -4.96 -1.60 -6.68
N LEU A 75 -3.76 -2.11 -6.98
CA LEU A 75 -2.94 -1.63 -8.11
C LEU A 75 -3.66 -1.81 -9.46
N LYS A 76 -4.27 -2.98 -9.69
CA LYS A 76 -5.08 -3.24 -10.90
C LYS A 76 -6.29 -2.30 -11.01
N SER A 77 -6.82 -1.85 -9.88
CA SER A 77 -7.92 -0.89 -9.81
C SER A 77 -7.48 0.58 -9.89
N GLY A 78 -6.20 0.85 -10.16
CA GLY A 78 -5.68 2.20 -10.34
C GLY A 78 -5.24 2.89 -9.05
N ALA A 79 -5.01 2.12 -7.97
CA ALA A 79 -4.32 2.65 -6.80
C ALA A 79 -2.90 3.05 -7.18
N LYS A 80 -2.51 4.27 -6.83
CA LYS A 80 -1.20 4.84 -7.14
C LYS A 80 -0.24 4.56 -5.98
N PRO A 81 0.88 3.89 -6.24
CA PRO A 81 1.98 3.84 -5.29
C PRO A 81 2.42 5.26 -4.88
N ASP A 82 2.78 5.42 -3.62
CA ASP A 82 3.35 6.65 -3.07
C ASP A 82 4.55 6.30 -2.18
N ALA A 83 5.39 7.32 -1.88
CA ALA A 83 6.58 7.12 -1.08
C ALA A 83 6.27 6.56 0.32
N LEU A 84 5.12 6.91 0.91
CA LEU A 84 4.75 6.44 2.24
C LEU A 84 4.45 4.93 2.24
N ALA A 85 3.67 4.44 1.28
CA ALA A 85 3.38 3.02 1.09
C ALA A 85 4.66 2.23 0.76
N LEU A 86 5.50 2.77 -0.12
CA LEU A 86 6.79 2.15 -0.48
C LEU A 86 7.71 2.05 0.73
N ARG A 87 7.91 3.14 1.48
CA ARG A 87 8.71 3.15 2.71
C ARG A 87 8.20 2.11 3.70
N HIS A 88 6.88 2.02 3.87
CA HIS A 88 6.29 1.03 4.76
C HIS A 88 6.58 -0.40 4.30
N ALA A 89 6.42 -0.70 3.01
CA ALA A 89 6.76 -2.00 2.43
C ALA A 89 8.24 -2.35 2.64
N ILE A 90 9.14 -1.38 2.47
CA ILE A 90 10.59 -1.54 2.71
C ILE A 90 10.85 -1.84 4.19
N THR A 91 10.27 -1.06 5.12
CA THR A 91 10.43 -1.27 6.57
C THR A 91 9.98 -2.66 7.00
N TRP A 92 8.96 -3.23 6.36
CA TRP A 92 8.47 -4.58 6.65
C TRP A 92 9.11 -5.68 5.81
N GLY A 93 10.07 -5.35 4.94
CA GLY A 93 10.75 -6.34 4.10
C GLY A 93 9.84 -7.00 3.05
N ARG A 94 8.77 -6.32 2.62
CA ARG A 94 7.78 -6.85 1.68
C ARG A 94 8.28 -6.74 0.24
N LEU A 95 9.22 -7.60 -0.15
CA LEU A 95 9.81 -7.62 -1.49
C LEU A 95 8.74 -7.74 -2.60
N ASP A 96 7.72 -8.58 -2.38
CA ASP A 96 6.58 -8.77 -3.27
C ASP A 96 5.79 -7.47 -3.51
N ALA A 97 5.54 -6.71 -2.44
CA ALA A 97 4.82 -5.45 -2.50
C ALA A 97 5.65 -4.38 -3.22
N ILE A 98 6.94 -4.28 -2.92
CA ILE A 98 7.87 -3.33 -3.55
C ILE A 98 7.92 -3.58 -5.06
N GLN A 99 8.14 -4.84 -5.47
CA GLN A 99 8.14 -5.22 -6.89
C GLN A 99 6.80 -4.89 -7.57
N SER A 100 5.68 -5.20 -6.92
CA SER A 100 4.35 -4.92 -7.47
C SER A 100 4.11 -3.42 -7.65
N MET A 101 4.56 -2.58 -6.70
CA MET A 101 4.47 -1.13 -6.82
C MET A 101 5.33 -0.58 -7.95
N PHE A 102 6.57 -1.04 -8.08
CA PHE A 102 7.47 -0.60 -9.16
C PHE A 102 6.91 -0.98 -10.53
N ASN A 103 6.42 -2.21 -10.68
CA ASN A 103 5.78 -2.68 -11.90
C ASN A 103 4.49 -1.90 -12.24
N ALA A 104 3.81 -1.33 -11.25
CA ALA A 104 2.60 -0.53 -11.46
C ALA A 104 2.89 0.91 -11.90
N THR A 105 4.14 1.38 -11.73
CA THR A 105 4.56 2.71 -12.20
C THR A 105 5.19 2.63 -13.59
N SER A 106 5.02 3.69 -14.40
CA SER A 106 5.59 3.75 -15.75
C SER A 106 7.12 3.90 -15.78
N ASP A 107 7.72 4.36 -14.68
CA ASP A 107 9.14 4.66 -14.54
C ASP A 107 9.88 3.65 -13.65
N ASP A 108 9.27 2.48 -13.41
CA ASP A 108 9.83 1.40 -12.60
C ASP A 108 10.25 1.87 -11.18
N GLY A 109 9.43 2.73 -10.56
CA GLY A 109 9.58 3.18 -9.18
C GLY A 109 10.64 4.25 -8.96
N ARG A 110 11.30 4.75 -10.00
CA ARG A 110 12.39 5.74 -9.89
C ARG A 110 11.96 7.04 -9.23
N ALA A 111 10.77 7.55 -9.54
CA ALA A 111 10.23 8.75 -8.92
C ALA A 111 9.96 8.54 -7.43
N LEU A 112 9.43 7.39 -7.04
CA LEU A 112 9.20 7.05 -5.63
C LEU A 112 10.51 6.97 -4.84
N ILE A 113 11.56 6.39 -5.46
CA ILE A 113 12.89 6.33 -4.88
C ILE A 113 13.52 7.71 -4.78
N THR A 114 13.29 8.57 -5.78
CA THR A 114 13.74 9.96 -5.75
C THR A 114 13.06 10.74 -4.62
N GLU A 115 11.76 10.52 -4.40
CA GLU A 115 10.99 11.14 -3.31
C GLU A 115 11.47 10.66 -1.93
N LEU A 116 11.82 9.38 -1.78
CA LEU A 116 12.40 8.83 -0.54
C LEU A 116 13.85 9.27 -0.31
N GLY A 117 14.63 9.43 -1.36
CA GLY A 117 16.05 9.78 -1.25
C GLY A 117 16.85 8.73 -0.46
N GLU A 118 17.64 9.20 0.52
CA GLU A 118 18.48 8.34 1.36
C GLU A 118 17.66 7.47 2.33
N ASP A 119 16.43 7.88 2.66
CA ASP A 119 15.52 7.16 3.59
C ASP A 119 15.11 5.79 3.03
N ALA A 120 15.17 5.59 1.71
CA ALA A 120 14.84 4.30 1.09
C ALA A 120 15.72 3.16 1.63
N LEU A 121 17.03 3.39 1.80
CA LEU A 121 17.94 2.36 2.33
C LEU A 121 17.93 2.30 3.84
N ASP A 122 17.70 3.41 4.53
CA ASP A 122 17.60 3.44 5.99
C ASP A 122 16.38 2.67 6.49
N ALA A 123 15.23 2.87 5.85
CA ALA A 123 13.99 2.15 6.15
C ALA A 123 14.17 0.62 6.11
N ASN A 124 15.04 0.09 5.23
CA ASN A 124 15.32 -1.35 5.11
C ASN A 124 16.15 -1.90 6.28
N ARG A 125 16.77 -1.03 7.09
CA ARG A 125 17.63 -1.41 8.23
C ARG A 125 16.88 -1.40 9.55
N VAL A 126 15.71 -0.76 9.61
CA VAL A 126 14.95 -0.54 10.86
C VAL A 126 14.46 -1.84 11.48
N ARG A 127 13.98 -2.81 10.70
CA ARG A 127 13.47 -4.09 11.22
C ARG A 127 14.46 -5.23 11.02
N THR A 128 14.93 -5.79 12.12
CA THR A 128 15.92 -6.86 12.13
C THR A 128 15.35 -8.26 11.87
N ARG A 129 14.03 -8.44 11.94
CA ARG A 129 13.35 -9.75 11.80
C ARG A 129 13.20 -10.23 10.34
N THR A 130 13.30 -9.36 9.35
CA THR A 130 13.29 -9.74 7.92
C THR A 130 14.50 -10.62 7.61
N PRO A 131 14.39 -11.67 6.79
CA PRO A 131 15.54 -12.47 6.37
C PRO A 131 16.63 -11.61 5.72
N GLU A 132 17.90 -11.93 5.98
CA GLU A 132 19.02 -11.17 5.42
C GLU A 132 19.06 -11.20 3.90
N ALA A 133 18.71 -12.35 3.31
CA ALA A 133 18.59 -12.51 1.85
C ALA A 133 17.56 -11.53 1.25
N ASP A 134 16.38 -11.42 1.86
CA ASP A 134 15.33 -10.50 1.39
C ASP A 134 15.77 -9.05 1.55
N ARG A 135 16.42 -8.70 2.66
CA ARG A 135 16.97 -7.34 2.85
C ARG A 135 18.03 -7.00 1.81
N ALA A 136 18.91 -7.94 1.48
CA ALA A 136 19.92 -7.75 0.45
C ALA A 136 19.28 -7.55 -0.93
N GLN A 137 18.27 -8.37 -1.27
CA GLN A 137 17.51 -8.22 -2.51
C GLN A 137 16.78 -6.88 -2.59
N ILE A 138 16.12 -6.45 -1.50
CA ILE A 138 15.47 -5.14 -1.42
C ILE A 138 16.51 -4.03 -1.62
N ALA A 139 17.63 -4.07 -0.91
CA ALA A 139 18.68 -3.06 -1.06
C ALA A 139 19.18 -2.96 -2.52
N GLN A 140 19.45 -4.10 -3.15
CA GLN A 140 19.84 -4.14 -4.57
C GLN A 140 18.77 -3.55 -5.48
N LEU A 141 17.50 -3.88 -5.24
CA LEU A 141 16.37 -3.39 -6.02
C LEU A 141 16.23 -1.86 -5.93
N LEU A 142 16.42 -1.30 -4.72
CA LEU A 142 16.37 0.13 -4.45
C LEU A 142 17.56 0.86 -5.10
N ILE A 143 18.78 0.33 -4.96
CA ILE A 143 19.99 0.90 -5.58
C ILE A 143 19.88 0.92 -7.10
N ALA A 144 19.36 -0.16 -7.71
CA ALA A 144 19.13 -0.23 -9.15
C ALA A 144 18.18 0.87 -9.69
N ARG A 145 17.36 1.46 -8.81
CA ARG A 145 16.41 2.54 -9.11
C ARG A 145 16.87 3.92 -8.62
N GLY A 146 18.11 4.02 -8.13
CA GLY A 146 18.74 5.28 -7.78
C GLY A 146 18.78 5.61 -6.29
N ALA A 147 18.44 4.66 -5.40
CA ALA A 147 18.60 4.87 -3.98
C ALA A 147 20.09 5.01 -3.63
N LYS A 148 20.43 6.02 -2.82
CA LYS A 148 21.81 6.31 -2.42
C LYS A 148 22.03 5.93 -0.96
N PRO A 149 23.17 5.34 -0.60
CA PRO A 149 23.54 5.14 0.79
C PRO A 149 23.76 6.51 1.46
N ILE A 150 23.47 6.58 2.77
CA ILE A 150 23.66 7.77 3.58
C ILE A 150 25.11 8.22 3.41
N SER A 151 25.31 9.47 2.98
CA SER A 151 26.63 10.06 2.92
C SER A 151 27.05 10.40 4.36
N ASN A 152 27.80 9.51 5.03
CA ASN A 152 28.41 9.84 6.33
C ASN A 152 29.24 11.13 6.17
N LYS A 153 28.83 12.19 6.86
CA LYS A 153 29.69 13.31 7.22
C LYS A 153 30.24 13.10 8.62
#